data_AF-A0A3B9SSR5-F1
#
_entry.id   AF-A0A3B9SSR5-F1
#
_cell.length_a   1.000
_cell.length_b   1.000
_cell.length_c   1.000
_cell.angle_alpha   90.00
_cell.angle_beta   90.00
_cell.angle_gamma   90.00
#
_symmetry.space_group_name_H-M   'P 1'
#
loop_
_entity.id
_entity.type
_entity.pdbx_description
1 polymer ?
#
loop_
_entity_poly.entity_id
_entity_poly.type
_entity_poly.pdbx_seq_one_letter_code
_entity_poly.pdbx_strand_id
1 'polypeptide(L)'
;MKPVVTPHETYQDFVIEQLQLHYTGGLLVLVNKDWPLIAKLWITDLSEITTLIQDGYSTRGPAPRDPASMLRSFLLFLLTKPEIGITAWVDELHRVPLYAILSGFEPGDVPGVGTFYDFFARLWAASEKNFKPHKQKRKRKPKKGKKGEKAPTTTHGSIKRLVSWMMRHMDKQKDLPMDRLFCFFQSQFLAVSARLGLLGDIGTLGIAGDGTPVVTAAYPRSKPTCNCHAQGLAKCNHPRLYSQPDCNTGWDSARERYFNGYHLYTLTAANSPYDLPLYPRLHPASRHDAVSFVVSSVE
;
A
#
# COMPACT_ATOMS: atom_id res chain seq x y z
N MET A 1 15.10 14.89 -17.48
CA MET A 1 15.20 16.08 -16.61
C MET A 1 14.67 15.74 -15.22
N LYS A 2 15.11 16.48 -14.19
CA LYS A 2 14.52 16.36 -12.84
C LYS A 2 13.13 17.01 -12.81
N PRO A 3 12.15 16.45 -12.08
CA PRO A 3 10.86 17.13 -11.90
C PRO A 3 11.03 18.36 -11.02
N VAL A 4 10.20 19.37 -11.28
CA VAL A 4 10.11 20.61 -10.51
C VAL A 4 8.83 20.55 -9.69
N VAL A 5 8.91 21.00 -8.43
CA VAL A 5 7.75 21.03 -7.54
C VAL A 5 6.73 22.04 -8.08
N THR A 6 5.53 21.56 -8.38
CA THR A 6 4.36 22.41 -8.63
C THR A 6 3.67 22.69 -7.29
N PRO A 7 3.51 23.97 -6.89
CA PRO A 7 2.79 24.32 -5.67
C PRO A 7 1.35 23.80 -5.69
N HIS A 8 0.80 23.50 -4.52
CA HIS A 8 -0.57 23.00 -4.41
C HIS A 8 -1.61 24.00 -4.93
N GLU A 9 -1.40 25.29 -4.67
CA GLU A 9 -2.25 26.40 -5.15
C GLU A 9 -2.39 26.38 -6.68
N THR A 10 -1.29 26.17 -7.41
CA THR A 10 -1.32 26.05 -8.87
C THR A 10 -2.20 24.88 -9.34
N TYR A 11 -2.21 23.76 -8.61
CA TYR A 11 -3.13 22.65 -8.90
C TYR A 11 -4.59 23.01 -8.55
N GLN A 12 -4.82 23.74 -7.45
CA GLN A 12 -6.15 24.18 -7.04
C GLN A 12 -6.77 25.12 -8.07
N ASP A 13 -6.01 26.09 -8.56
CA ASP A 13 -6.41 27.01 -9.61
C ASP A 13 -6.70 26.26 -10.91
N PHE A 14 -5.79 25.37 -11.32
CA PHE A 14 -5.98 24.51 -12.50
C PHE A 14 -7.29 23.74 -12.44
N VAL A 15 -7.62 23.10 -11.31
CA VAL A 15 -8.88 22.34 -11.19
C VAL A 15 -10.09 23.26 -11.34
N ILE A 16 -10.08 24.43 -10.70
CA ILE A 16 -11.20 25.39 -10.79
C ILE A 16 -11.38 25.87 -12.23
N GLU A 17 -10.31 26.31 -12.87
CA GLU A 17 -10.31 26.79 -14.26
C GLU A 17 -10.83 25.72 -15.22
N GLN A 18 -10.35 24.48 -15.10
CA GLN A 18 -10.74 23.38 -15.98
C GLN A 18 -12.18 22.91 -15.73
N LEU A 19 -12.63 22.90 -14.46
CA LEU A 19 -14.04 22.64 -14.16
C LEU A 19 -14.94 23.74 -14.72
N GLN A 20 -14.53 25.00 -14.64
CA GLN A 20 -15.27 26.11 -15.25
C GLN A 20 -15.35 25.95 -16.76
N LEU A 21 -14.21 25.66 -17.41
CA LEU A 21 -14.11 25.52 -18.86
C LEU A 21 -14.96 24.35 -19.41
N HIS A 22 -14.93 23.19 -18.74
CA HIS A 22 -15.55 21.97 -19.27
C HIS A 22 -16.94 21.65 -18.71
N TYR A 23 -17.29 22.17 -17.52
CA TYR A 23 -18.52 21.81 -16.81
C TYR A 23 -19.46 23.00 -16.52
N THR A 24 -19.08 24.24 -16.88
CA THR A 24 -19.99 25.39 -16.81
C THR A 24 -20.59 25.68 -18.18
N GLY A 25 -21.92 25.65 -18.30
CA GLY A 25 -22.62 26.05 -19.53
C GLY A 25 -22.47 25.10 -20.72
N GLY A 26 -21.90 23.91 -20.50
CA GLY A 26 -21.62 22.90 -21.54
C GLY A 26 -22.51 21.65 -21.49
N LEU A 27 -22.12 20.65 -22.29
CA LEU A 27 -22.78 19.33 -22.38
C LEU A 27 -22.51 18.44 -21.14
N LEU A 28 -21.40 18.68 -20.44
CA LEU A 28 -21.02 17.94 -19.24
C LEU A 28 -21.54 18.67 -18.01
N VAL A 29 -22.09 17.91 -17.06
CA VAL A 29 -22.69 18.45 -15.83
C VAL A 29 -22.13 17.71 -14.63
N LEU A 30 -21.66 18.45 -13.64
CA LEU A 30 -21.31 17.89 -12.33
C LEU A 30 -22.58 17.58 -11.54
N VAL A 31 -22.59 16.44 -10.86
CA VAL A 31 -23.70 16.03 -10.00
C VAL A 31 -23.25 16.00 -8.54
N ASN A 32 -24.22 16.03 -7.62
CA ASN A 32 -23.93 16.15 -6.18
C ASN A 32 -22.97 15.09 -5.63
N LYS A 33 -22.95 13.89 -6.23
CA LYS A 33 -22.05 12.80 -5.84
C LYS A 33 -20.58 13.03 -6.21
N ASP A 34 -20.28 13.98 -7.10
CA ASP A 34 -18.92 14.27 -7.53
C ASP A 34 -18.19 15.18 -6.52
N TRP A 35 -18.93 16.09 -5.86
CA TRP A 35 -18.36 17.08 -4.95
C TRP A 35 -17.51 16.51 -3.81
N PRO A 36 -17.89 15.41 -3.12
CA PRO A 36 -17.04 14.83 -2.09
C PRO A 36 -15.67 14.38 -2.62
N LEU A 37 -15.63 13.86 -3.85
CA LEU A 37 -14.38 13.44 -4.50
C LEU A 37 -13.55 14.65 -4.95
N ILE A 38 -14.20 15.63 -5.58
CA ILE A 38 -13.57 16.90 -6.01
C ILE A 38 -12.95 17.59 -4.79
N ALA A 39 -13.73 17.83 -3.74
CA ALA A 39 -13.27 18.49 -2.53
C ALA A 39 -12.10 17.73 -1.89
N LYS A 40 -12.20 16.40 -1.78
CA LYS A 40 -11.12 15.57 -1.22
C LYS A 40 -9.81 15.74 -1.98
N LEU A 41 -9.83 15.68 -3.31
CA LEU A 41 -8.60 15.83 -4.11
C LEU A 41 -8.10 17.27 -4.18
N TRP A 42 -9.02 18.24 -4.14
CA TRP A 42 -8.70 19.67 -4.17
C TRP A 42 -8.00 20.14 -2.88
N ILE A 43 -8.35 19.60 -1.71
CA ILE A 43 -7.70 19.94 -0.43
C ILE A 43 -6.44 19.12 -0.13
N THR A 44 -6.23 18.00 -0.82
CA THR A 44 -5.11 17.10 -0.50
C THR A 44 -3.85 17.57 -1.23
N ASP A 45 -2.94 18.18 -0.45
CA ASP A 45 -1.61 18.53 -0.94
C ASP A 45 -0.73 17.28 -1.07
N LEU A 46 -0.20 17.08 -2.27
CA LEU A 46 0.69 15.97 -2.63
C LEU A 46 2.00 16.48 -3.25
N SER A 47 2.22 17.79 -3.27
CA SER A 47 3.34 18.44 -3.97
C SER A 47 4.71 17.90 -3.52
N GLU A 48 4.83 17.57 -2.23
CA GLU A 48 6.09 17.11 -1.63
C GLU A 48 6.56 15.74 -2.15
N ILE A 49 5.70 14.96 -2.82
CA ILE A 49 6.15 13.72 -3.47
C ILE A 49 7.22 14.02 -4.51
N THR A 50 7.12 15.18 -5.19
CA THR A 50 8.07 15.59 -6.22
C THR A 50 9.47 15.76 -5.66
N THR A 51 9.60 16.35 -4.47
CA THR A 51 10.87 16.45 -3.73
C THR A 51 11.39 15.07 -3.36
N LEU A 52 10.52 14.23 -2.76
CA LEU A 52 10.90 12.93 -2.22
C LEU A 52 11.46 11.97 -3.28
N ILE A 53 10.91 11.99 -4.49
CA ILE A 53 11.29 11.04 -5.55
C ILE A 53 12.20 11.67 -6.62
N GLN A 54 12.63 12.91 -6.43
CA GLN A 54 13.41 13.67 -7.40
C GLN A 54 14.72 12.96 -7.76
N ASP A 55 15.35 12.31 -6.78
CA ASP A 55 16.58 11.53 -6.93
C ASP A 55 16.44 10.40 -7.98
N GLY A 56 15.27 9.78 -8.06
CA GLY A 56 14.92 8.70 -8.99
C GLY A 56 14.73 9.13 -10.45
N TYR A 57 14.80 10.43 -10.77
CA TYR A 57 14.74 10.93 -12.13
C TYR A 57 16.13 11.24 -12.71
N SER A 58 16.31 11.02 -14.02
CA SER A 58 17.55 11.39 -14.72
C SER A 58 17.64 12.90 -14.93
N THR A 59 18.84 13.46 -14.84
CA THR A 59 19.10 14.86 -15.21
C THR A 59 18.91 15.09 -16.72
N ARG A 60 19.01 14.05 -17.54
CA ARG A 60 18.85 14.09 -19.01
C ARG A 60 17.51 13.51 -19.46
N GLY A 61 17.16 13.70 -20.73
CA GLY A 61 15.91 13.23 -21.32
C GLY A 61 14.73 14.19 -21.11
N PRO A 62 13.52 13.81 -21.56
CA PRO A 62 12.36 14.68 -21.58
C PRO A 62 11.94 15.17 -20.19
N ALA A 63 11.11 16.21 -20.18
CA ALA A 63 10.41 16.64 -18.98
C ALA A 63 9.51 15.50 -18.48
N PRO A 64 9.64 15.08 -17.21
CA PRO A 64 8.73 14.09 -16.65
C PRO A 64 7.33 14.67 -16.45
N ARG A 65 6.31 13.82 -16.45
CA ARG A 65 4.99 14.18 -15.89
C ARG A 65 5.16 14.54 -14.42
N ASP A 66 4.38 15.51 -13.94
CA ASP A 66 4.40 15.94 -12.56
C ASP A 66 4.13 14.76 -11.60
N PRO A 67 5.07 14.42 -10.70
CA PRO A 67 4.88 13.35 -9.72
C PRO A 67 3.65 13.52 -8.85
N ALA A 68 3.27 14.74 -8.47
CA ALA A 68 2.08 14.99 -7.66
C ALA A 68 0.80 14.65 -8.42
N SER A 69 0.69 15.06 -9.69
CA SER A 69 -0.41 14.64 -10.56
C SER A 69 -0.45 13.12 -10.80
N MET A 70 0.72 12.47 -10.97
CA MET A 70 0.78 11.01 -11.10
C MET A 70 0.27 10.29 -9.84
N LEU A 71 0.68 10.74 -8.64
CA LEU A 71 0.19 10.20 -7.38
C LEU A 71 -1.31 10.45 -7.21
N ARG A 72 -1.76 11.65 -7.53
CA ARG A 72 -3.16 12.05 -7.44
C ARG A 72 -4.04 11.21 -8.35
N SER A 73 -3.60 10.96 -9.58
CA SER A 73 -4.30 10.08 -10.51
C SER A 73 -4.40 8.65 -10.00
N PHE A 74 -3.34 8.14 -9.38
CA PHE A 74 -3.36 6.80 -8.80
C PHE A 74 -4.30 6.71 -7.59
N LEU A 75 -4.33 7.72 -6.72
CA LEU A 75 -5.30 7.79 -5.61
C LEU A 75 -6.73 7.91 -6.14
N LEU A 76 -6.97 8.73 -7.15
CA LEU A 76 -8.26 8.87 -7.80
C LEU A 76 -8.74 7.55 -8.41
N PHE A 77 -7.86 6.81 -9.09
CA PHE A 77 -8.11 5.46 -9.57
C PHE A 77 -8.58 4.53 -8.44
N LEU A 78 -7.85 4.49 -7.33
CA LEU A 78 -8.20 3.66 -6.17
C LEU A 78 -9.53 4.07 -5.50
N LEU A 79 -9.86 5.37 -5.53
CA LEU A 79 -11.08 5.91 -4.94
C LEU A 79 -12.33 5.69 -5.81
N THR A 80 -12.17 5.48 -7.11
CA THR A 80 -13.29 5.45 -8.06
C THR A 80 -13.48 4.11 -8.76
N LYS A 81 -12.40 3.50 -9.24
CA LYS A 81 -12.42 2.27 -10.05
C LYS A 81 -11.32 1.28 -9.63
N PRO A 82 -11.18 0.91 -8.34
CA PRO A 82 -10.12 0.02 -7.89
C PRO A 82 -10.18 -1.40 -8.51
N GLU A 83 -11.31 -1.78 -9.10
CA GLU A 83 -11.53 -3.07 -9.75
C GLU A 83 -10.87 -3.20 -11.13
N ILE A 84 -10.49 -2.09 -11.77
CA ILE A 84 -9.85 -2.12 -13.09
C ILE A 84 -8.32 -2.09 -12.99
N GLY A 85 -7.64 -2.37 -14.11
CA GLY A 85 -6.18 -2.23 -14.22
C GLY A 85 -5.76 -0.85 -14.69
N ILE A 86 -4.48 -0.51 -14.51
CA ILE A 86 -3.89 0.77 -14.96
C ILE A 86 -4.09 1.02 -16.46
N THR A 87 -4.06 -0.03 -17.28
CA THR A 87 -4.36 0.09 -18.72
C THR A 87 -5.75 0.66 -18.96
N ALA A 88 -6.77 0.10 -18.30
CA ALA A 88 -8.14 0.61 -18.40
C ALA A 88 -8.29 1.97 -17.71
N TRP A 89 -7.53 2.25 -16.65
CA TRP A 89 -7.52 3.58 -16.03
C TRP A 89 -7.05 4.66 -16.99
N VAL A 90 -6.02 4.40 -17.81
CA VAL A 90 -5.58 5.34 -18.84
C VAL A 90 -6.68 5.58 -19.87
N ASP A 91 -7.45 4.57 -20.26
CA ASP A 91 -8.62 4.76 -21.14
C ASP A 91 -9.69 5.64 -20.47
N GLU A 92 -9.91 5.46 -19.16
CA GLU A 92 -10.86 6.28 -18.37
C GLU A 92 -10.41 7.74 -18.27
N LEU A 93 -9.10 8.01 -18.13
CA LEU A 93 -8.56 9.38 -18.16
C LEU A 93 -8.84 10.09 -19.49
N HIS A 94 -8.84 9.36 -20.62
CA HIS A 94 -9.21 9.93 -21.93
C HIS A 94 -10.73 10.09 -22.09
N ARG A 95 -11.52 9.16 -21.53
CA ARG A 95 -12.99 9.12 -21.71
C ARG A 95 -13.72 10.10 -20.82
N VAL A 96 -13.23 10.33 -19.61
CA VAL A 96 -13.91 11.12 -18.57
C VAL A 96 -13.04 12.33 -18.22
N PRO A 97 -13.34 13.52 -18.77
CA PRO A 97 -12.54 14.73 -18.53
C PRO A 97 -12.36 15.04 -17.04
N LEU A 98 -13.37 14.81 -16.21
CA LEU A 98 -13.29 14.99 -14.75
C LEU A 98 -12.11 14.22 -14.15
N TYR A 99 -11.80 13.01 -14.62
CA TYR A 99 -10.69 12.24 -14.08
C TYR A 99 -9.32 12.80 -14.47
N ALA A 100 -9.18 13.31 -15.69
CA ALA A 100 -7.97 14.02 -16.10
C ALA A 100 -7.79 15.30 -15.26
N ILE A 101 -8.84 16.12 -15.14
CA ILE A 101 -8.83 17.37 -14.39
C ILE A 101 -8.46 17.13 -12.93
N LEU A 102 -9.15 16.21 -12.25
CA LEU A 102 -8.88 15.90 -10.85
C LEU A 102 -7.52 15.20 -10.63
N SER A 103 -6.94 14.62 -11.67
CA SER A 103 -5.56 14.14 -11.62
C SER A 103 -4.54 15.27 -11.74
N GLY A 104 -4.93 16.46 -12.22
CA GLY A 104 -4.02 17.54 -12.58
C GLY A 104 -3.43 17.39 -13.99
N PHE A 105 -4.19 16.79 -14.92
CA PHE A 105 -3.86 16.67 -16.34
C PHE A 105 -4.88 17.41 -17.18
N GLU A 106 -4.41 18.07 -18.24
CA GLU A 106 -5.29 18.69 -19.22
C GLU A 106 -6.09 17.61 -19.97
N PRO A 107 -7.42 17.76 -20.14
CA PRO A 107 -8.21 16.80 -20.90
C PRO A 107 -7.65 16.59 -22.31
N GLY A 108 -7.31 15.34 -22.63
CA GLY A 108 -6.67 14.98 -23.90
C GLY A 108 -5.15 14.86 -23.84
N ASP A 109 -4.49 15.38 -22.80
CA ASP A 109 -3.06 15.24 -22.55
C ASP A 109 -2.77 14.47 -21.24
N VAL A 110 -3.05 13.16 -21.26
CA VAL A 110 -2.93 12.29 -20.08
C VAL A 110 -1.71 11.35 -20.21
N PRO A 111 -1.15 10.86 -19.09
CA PRO A 111 -0.02 9.92 -19.13
C PRO A 111 -0.39 8.57 -19.75
N GLY A 112 0.58 7.96 -20.43
CA GLY A 112 0.47 6.60 -20.92
C GLY A 112 0.68 5.55 -19.82
N VAL A 113 0.33 4.29 -20.13
CA VAL A 113 0.46 3.15 -19.20
C VAL A 113 1.89 2.98 -18.68
N GLY A 114 2.90 3.07 -19.57
CA GLY A 114 4.31 2.96 -19.19
C GLY A 114 4.75 4.03 -18.19
N THR A 115 4.23 5.25 -18.31
CA THR A 115 4.53 6.37 -17.42
C THR A 115 4.06 6.12 -15.98
N PHE A 116 2.91 5.46 -15.80
CA PHE A 116 2.46 5.03 -14.47
C PHE A 116 3.38 3.98 -13.85
N TYR A 117 3.78 2.96 -14.61
CA TYR A 117 4.68 1.92 -14.10
C TYR A 117 6.08 2.47 -13.78
N ASP A 118 6.56 3.41 -14.59
CA ASP A 118 7.78 4.16 -14.31
C ASP A 118 7.67 4.95 -13.01
N PHE A 119 6.54 5.62 -12.78
CA PHE A 119 6.27 6.31 -11.52
C PHE A 119 6.22 5.35 -10.32
N PHE A 120 5.54 4.20 -10.43
CA PHE A 120 5.48 3.20 -9.36
C PHE A 120 6.86 2.60 -9.04
N ALA A 121 7.69 2.36 -10.05
CA ALA A 121 9.05 1.90 -9.84
C ALA A 121 9.88 2.90 -9.02
N ARG A 122 9.62 4.20 -9.17
CA ARG A 122 10.28 5.26 -8.38
C ARG A 122 9.73 5.38 -6.96
N LEU A 123 8.46 5.04 -6.73
CA LEU A 123 7.92 4.91 -5.37
C LEU A 123 8.50 3.69 -4.64
N TRP A 124 8.84 2.63 -5.39
CA TRP A 124 9.35 1.37 -4.87
C TRP A 124 10.88 1.28 -4.96
N ALA A 125 11.57 2.12 -4.18
CA ALA A 125 13.03 2.30 -4.23
C ALA A 125 13.84 1.21 -3.50
N ALA A 126 13.37 -0.04 -3.49
CA ALA A 126 14.04 -1.14 -2.82
C ALA A 126 15.37 -1.49 -3.49
N SER A 127 16.44 -1.55 -2.71
CA SER A 127 17.76 -2.03 -3.16
C SER A 127 17.79 -3.54 -3.46
N GLU A 128 16.92 -4.32 -2.80
CA GLU A 128 16.85 -5.78 -2.94
C GLU A 128 15.55 -6.26 -3.61
N LYS A 129 15.61 -7.49 -4.14
CA LYS A 129 14.43 -8.17 -4.69
C LYS A 129 13.37 -8.36 -3.60
N ASN A 130 12.20 -7.78 -3.83
CA ASN A 130 11.05 -7.83 -2.92
C ASN A 130 10.38 -9.22 -2.82
N PHE A 131 10.50 -10.06 -3.86
CA PHE A 131 9.89 -11.39 -3.89
C PHE A 131 10.86 -12.48 -3.42
N LYS A 132 10.38 -13.38 -2.56
CA LYS A 132 11.12 -14.61 -2.23
C LYS A 132 11.34 -15.48 -3.48
N PRO A 133 12.33 -16.38 -3.47
CA PRO A 133 12.52 -17.33 -4.58
C PRO A 133 11.27 -18.16 -4.86
N HIS A 134 10.91 -18.38 -6.12
CA HIS A 134 9.72 -19.17 -6.48
C HIS A 134 9.84 -20.64 -6.06
N LYS A 135 11.05 -21.21 -6.13
CA LYS A 135 11.33 -22.59 -5.73
C LYS A 135 11.59 -22.64 -4.22
N GLN A 136 10.67 -23.21 -3.45
CA GLN A 136 10.75 -23.26 -1.99
C GLN A 136 10.30 -24.63 -1.45
N LYS A 137 10.70 -24.96 -0.22
CA LYS A 137 10.10 -26.09 0.51
C LYS A 137 8.60 -25.86 0.71
N ARG A 138 7.85 -26.94 0.91
CA ARG A 138 6.42 -26.87 1.17
C ARG A 138 6.14 -25.99 2.39
N LYS A 139 5.38 -24.91 2.20
CA LYS A 139 4.93 -24.02 3.27
C LYS A 139 4.05 -24.79 4.25
N ARG A 140 4.34 -24.69 5.55
CA ARG A 140 3.55 -25.30 6.62
C ARG A 140 2.37 -24.40 6.96
N LYS A 141 1.21 -25.01 7.24
CA LYS A 141 0.04 -24.30 7.78
C LYS A 141 0.25 -24.07 9.28
N PRO A 142 -0.18 -22.91 9.82
CA PRO A 142 -0.21 -22.72 11.26
C PRO A 142 -1.19 -23.71 11.90
N LYS A 143 -0.97 -24.01 13.18
CA LYS A 143 -1.91 -24.81 13.96
C LYS A 143 -3.25 -24.05 14.08
N LYS A 144 -4.36 -24.78 14.02
CA LYS A 144 -5.69 -24.24 14.28
C LYS A 144 -5.77 -23.76 15.75
N GLY A 145 -6.30 -22.57 15.98
CA GLY A 145 -6.68 -22.11 17.32
C GLY A 145 -7.99 -22.78 17.78
N LYS A 146 -8.28 -22.77 19.08
CA LYS A 146 -9.63 -23.14 19.55
C LYS A 146 -10.66 -22.09 19.08
N LYS A 147 -11.95 -22.36 19.27
CA LYS A 147 -13.01 -21.43 18.88
C LYS A 147 -12.80 -20.08 19.57
N GLY A 148 -12.74 -19.01 18.78
CA GLY A 148 -12.46 -17.65 19.27
C GLY A 148 -10.99 -17.36 19.61
N GLU A 149 -10.11 -18.36 19.56
CA GLU A 149 -8.68 -18.19 19.85
C GLU A 149 -7.87 -18.01 18.55
N LYS A 150 -6.87 -17.13 18.61
CA LYS A 150 -5.86 -16.99 17.55
C LYS A 150 -5.03 -18.27 17.44
N ALA A 151 -4.34 -18.46 16.31
CA ALA A 151 -3.44 -19.60 16.15
C ALA A 151 -2.38 -19.61 17.27
N PRO A 152 -2.10 -20.75 17.92
CA PRO A 152 -1.20 -20.77 19.06
C PRO A 152 0.22 -20.36 18.63
N THR A 153 0.84 -19.45 19.38
CA THR A 153 2.26 -19.13 19.22
C THR A 153 3.10 -20.37 19.54
N THR A 154 3.95 -20.78 18.61
CA THR A 154 4.68 -22.06 18.71
C THR A 154 5.76 -22.09 19.78
N THR A 155 6.13 -20.95 20.39
CA THR A 155 7.28 -20.88 21.29
C THR A 155 7.05 -19.87 22.39
N HIS A 156 6.98 -20.35 23.64
CA HIS A 156 6.92 -19.53 24.84
C HIS A 156 8.15 -18.61 24.93
N GLY A 157 7.96 -17.35 25.32
CA GLY A 157 9.04 -16.35 25.43
C GLY A 157 9.58 -15.82 24.10
N SER A 158 9.03 -16.22 22.95
CA SER A 158 9.44 -15.71 21.63
C SER A 158 9.28 -14.20 21.49
N ILE A 159 8.16 -13.64 21.98
CA ILE A 159 7.90 -12.19 21.98
C ILE A 159 8.92 -11.45 22.85
N LYS A 160 9.15 -11.90 24.09
CA LYS A 160 10.15 -11.30 24.98
C LYS A 160 11.53 -11.26 24.32
N ARG A 161 11.95 -12.38 23.70
CA ARG A 161 13.22 -12.47 22.96
C ARG A 161 13.26 -11.52 21.76
N LEU A 162 12.16 -11.38 21.02
CA LEU A 162 12.06 -10.47 19.88
C LEU A 162 12.20 -9.02 20.34
N VAL A 163 11.45 -8.61 21.37
CA VAL A 163 11.54 -7.26 21.96
C VAL A 163 12.95 -6.99 22.45
N SER A 164 13.55 -7.89 23.25
CA SER A 164 14.93 -7.72 23.72
C SER A 164 15.96 -7.71 22.60
N TRP A 165 15.70 -8.38 21.46
CA TRP A 165 16.55 -8.29 20.29
C TRP A 165 16.40 -6.93 19.60
N MET A 166 15.17 -6.45 19.39
CA MET A 166 14.91 -5.17 18.74
C MET A 166 15.44 -3.98 19.54
N MET A 167 15.24 -3.97 20.86
CA MET A 167 15.78 -2.90 21.73
C MET A 167 17.31 -2.79 21.64
N ARG A 168 18.02 -3.90 21.39
CA ARG A 168 19.48 -3.91 21.22
C ARG A 168 19.94 -3.50 19.82
N HIS A 169 19.03 -3.39 18.86
CA HIS A 169 19.32 -3.15 17.47
C HIS A 169 18.44 -2.02 16.89
N MET A 170 17.95 -1.10 17.73
CA MET A 170 17.11 0.02 17.28
C MET A 170 17.87 0.97 16.34
N ASP A 171 19.19 0.99 16.44
CA ASP A 171 20.12 1.71 15.56
C ASP A 171 20.23 1.08 14.17
N LYS A 172 19.82 -0.19 14.00
CA LYS A 172 19.88 -0.90 12.72
C LYS A 172 18.57 -0.73 11.96
N GLN A 173 18.44 0.38 11.25
CA GLN A 173 17.33 0.56 10.31
C GLN A 173 17.55 -0.32 9.08
N LYS A 174 16.58 -1.19 8.79
CA LYS A 174 16.58 -2.00 7.58
C LYS A 174 15.84 -1.23 6.50
N ASP A 175 16.48 -1.03 5.34
CA ASP A 175 15.82 -0.55 4.13
C ASP A 175 14.68 -1.51 3.74
N LEU A 176 13.44 -1.04 3.86
CA LEU A 176 12.27 -1.74 3.39
C LEU A 176 11.81 -1.15 2.05
N PRO A 177 11.31 -2.00 1.14
CA PRO A 177 10.81 -1.55 -0.16
C PRO A 177 9.75 -0.43 -0.14
N MET A 178 9.05 -0.28 0.98
CA MET A 178 7.96 0.67 1.17
C MET A 178 8.39 1.91 1.94
N ASP A 179 9.65 2.03 2.36
CA ASP A 179 10.12 3.12 3.23
C ASP A 179 9.85 4.47 2.60
N ARG A 180 10.12 4.65 1.31
CA ARG A 180 9.81 5.88 0.58
C ARG A 180 8.32 6.24 0.66
N LEU A 181 7.43 5.26 0.47
CA LEU A 181 5.99 5.48 0.59
C LEU A 181 5.58 5.80 2.04
N PHE A 182 6.20 5.15 3.04
CA PHE A 182 5.93 5.43 4.44
C PHE A 182 6.49 6.76 4.91
N CYS A 183 7.66 7.19 4.43
CA CYS A 183 8.19 8.53 4.68
C CYS A 183 7.23 9.59 4.12
N PHE A 184 6.68 9.37 2.93
CA PHE A 184 5.64 10.25 2.39
C PHE A 184 4.38 10.24 3.25
N PHE A 185 3.88 9.05 3.61
CA PHE A 185 2.69 8.91 4.45
C PHE A 185 2.87 9.58 5.82
N GLN A 186 4.02 9.37 6.47
CA GLN A 186 4.35 9.95 7.75
C GLN A 186 4.42 11.48 7.67
N SER A 187 5.13 12.02 6.67
CA SER A 187 5.32 13.47 6.58
C SER A 187 4.08 14.22 6.11
N GLN A 188 3.34 13.67 5.14
CA GLN A 188 2.23 14.38 4.49
C GLN A 188 0.85 14.03 5.06
N PHE A 189 0.69 12.90 5.75
CA PHE A 189 -0.59 12.52 6.36
C PHE A 189 -0.51 12.53 7.87
N LEU A 190 0.44 11.80 8.48
CA LEU A 190 0.49 11.70 9.94
C LEU A 190 0.92 13.00 10.60
N ALA A 191 2.02 13.61 10.15
CA ALA A 191 2.51 14.86 10.74
C ALA A 191 1.55 16.03 10.48
N VAL A 192 0.87 16.06 9.33
CA VAL A 192 -0.21 17.02 9.06
C VAL A 192 -1.39 16.77 10.01
N SER A 193 -1.85 15.52 10.15
CA SER A 193 -2.94 15.15 11.04
C SER A 193 -2.63 15.49 12.50
N ALA A 194 -1.39 15.27 12.95
CA ALA A 194 -0.92 15.64 14.28
C ALA A 194 -1.00 17.16 14.50
N ARG A 195 -0.51 17.96 13.54
CA ARG A 195 -0.59 19.44 13.60
C ARG A 195 -2.03 19.95 13.64
N LEU A 196 -2.94 19.27 12.95
CA LEU A 196 -4.36 19.57 12.96
C LEU A 196 -5.09 19.02 14.21
N GLY A 197 -4.38 18.35 15.13
CA GLY A 197 -4.97 17.76 16.34
C GLY A 197 -5.85 16.52 16.08
N LEU A 198 -5.84 15.97 14.87
CA LEU A 198 -6.68 14.84 14.48
C LEU A 198 -6.20 13.52 15.11
N LEU A 199 -4.92 13.42 15.48
CA LEU A 199 -4.38 12.27 16.20
C LEU A 199 -4.56 12.37 17.73
N GLY A 200 -5.20 13.43 18.23
CA GLY A 200 -5.28 13.73 19.67
C GLY A 200 -3.96 14.26 20.23
N ASP A 201 -3.75 14.09 21.53
CA ASP A 201 -2.50 14.49 22.20
C ASP A 201 -1.39 13.48 21.92
N ILE A 202 -0.37 13.92 21.18
CA ILE A 202 0.79 13.11 20.82
C ILE A 202 1.59 12.66 22.06
N GLY A 203 1.60 13.46 23.14
CA GLY A 203 2.32 13.13 24.37
C GLY A 203 1.70 11.96 25.14
N THR A 204 0.42 11.67 24.90
CA THR A 204 -0.33 10.59 25.55
C THR A 204 -0.97 9.63 24.56
N LEU A 205 -0.42 9.55 23.34
CA LEU A 205 -0.97 8.75 22.24
C LEU A 205 -1.03 7.26 22.61
N GLY A 206 -2.24 6.73 22.66
CA GLY A 206 -2.55 5.33 22.83
C GLY A 206 -2.56 4.64 21.47
N ILE A 207 -1.72 3.62 21.30
CA ILE A 207 -1.61 2.88 20.06
C ILE A 207 -2.24 1.49 20.23
N ALA A 208 -3.20 1.16 19.38
CA ALA A 208 -3.68 -0.21 19.22
C ALA A 208 -3.18 -0.79 17.91
N GLY A 209 -3.08 -2.11 17.84
CA GLY A 209 -2.72 -2.81 16.62
C GLY A 209 -3.61 -4.03 16.43
N ASP A 210 -4.22 -4.13 15.26
CA ASP A 210 -4.95 -5.33 14.86
C ASP A 210 -4.65 -5.67 13.41
N GLY A 211 -4.88 -6.94 13.06
CA GLY A 211 -4.65 -7.39 11.70
C GLY A 211 -5.89 -7.98 11.05
N THR A 212 -6.00 -7.70 9.76
CA THR A 212 -7.09 -8.14 8.90
C THR A 212 -6.56 -9.12 7.83
N PRO A 213 -7.20 -10.29 7.65
CA PRO A 213 -6.87 -11.21 6.57
C PRO A 213 -7.06 -10.57 5.17
N VAL A 214 -5.98 -10.53 4.38
CA VAL A 214 -6.02 -10.17 2.96
C VAL A 214 -5.93 -11.45 2.13
N VAL A 215 -7.08 -11.94 1.68
CA VAL A 215 -7.19 -13.21 0.96
C VAL A 215 -6.81 -13.02 -0.51
N THR A 216 -5.79 -13.74 -0.95
CA THR A 216 -5.30 -13.68 -2.35
C THR A 216 -5.77 -14.87 -3.18
N ALA A 217 -6.02 -16.01 -2.54
CA ALA A 217 -6.52 -17.21 -3.18
C ALA A 217 -7.13 -18.15 -2.13
N ALA A 218 -7.99 -19.07 -2.59
CA ALA A 218 -8.51 -20.15 -1.75
C ALA A 218 -7.39 -21.13 -1.30
N TYR A 219 -6.41 -21.40 -2.17
CA TYR A 219 -5.34 -22.36 -1.90
C TYR A 219 -3.95 -21.85 -2.35
N PRO A 220 -2.86 -22.34 -1.73
CA PRO A 220 -1.51 -22.07 -2.21
C PRO A 220 -1.29 -22.62 -3.63
N ARG A 221 -1.04 -21.74 -4.59
CA ARG A 221 -0.77 -22.11 -5.99
C ARG A 221 0.68 -22.56 -6.15
N SER A 222 0.91 -23.88 -6.30
CA SER A 222 2.26 -24.43 -6.47
C SER A 222 2.32 -25.72 -7.29
N LYS A 223 3.37 -25.85 -8.11
CA LYS A 223 3.67 -27.06 -8.91
C LYS A 223 4.80 -27.86 -8.25
N PRO A 224 4.73 -29.21 -8.24
CA PRO A 224 5.85 -30.03 -7.76
C PRO A 224 7.08 -29.85 -8.66
N THR A 225 8.29 -29.90 -8.10
CA THR A 225 9.54 -29.91 -8.89
C THR A 225 10.16 -31.30 -8.99
N CYS A 226 9.39 -32.35 -8.70
CA CYS A 226 9.86 -33.74 -8.66
C CYS A 226 8.75 -34.69 -9.13
N ASN A 227 9.13 -35.90 -9.51
CA ASN A 227 8.21 -36.94 -9.99
C ASN A 227 7.84 -37.98 -8.93
N CYS A 228 8.12 -37.72 -7.64
CA CYS A 228 7.87 -38.67 -6.55
C CYS A 228 6.42 -39.16 -6.48
N HIS A 229 5.45 -38.31 -6.80
CA HIS A 229 4.04 -38.70 -6.82
C HIS A 229 3.74 -39.74 -7.92
N ALA A 230 4.38 -39.61 -9.09
CA ALA A 230 4.26 -40.58 -10.18
C ALA A 230 4.93 -41.93 -9.81
N GLN A 231 5.90 -41.91 -8.90
CA GLN A 231 6.58 -43.08 -8.36
C GLN A 231 5.87 -43.67 -7.12
N GLY A 232 4.63 -43.25 -6.82
CA GLY A 232 3.86 -43.75 -5.67
C GLY A 232 4.15 -43.09 -4.32
N LEU A 233 5.11 -42.15 -4.25
CA LEU A 233 5.45 -41.44 -3.02
C LEU A 233 4.59 -40.17 -2.85
N ALA A 234 3.42 -40.33 -2.22
CA ALA A 234 2.42 -39.27 -2.05
C ALA A 234 2.90 -38.08 -1.17
N LYS A 235 3.78 -38.33 -0.20
CA LYS A 235 4.27 -37.31 0.76
C LYS A 235 5.77 -37.05 0.59
N CYS A 236 6.16 -36.42 -0.52
CA CYS A 236 7.53 -35.95 -0.71
C CYS A 236 7.80 -34.60 0.00
N ASN A 237 9.06 -34.39 0.39
CA ASN A 237 9.56 -33.14 0.97
C ASN A 237 10.34 -32.27 -0.04
N HIS A 238 10.31 -32.64 -1.32
CA HIS A 238 10.98 -31.89 -2.37
C HIS A 238 10.39 -30.48 -2.52
N PRO A 239 11.20 -29.51 -2.99
CA PRO A 239 10.71 -28.17 -3.28
C PRO A 239 9.52 -28.15 -4.23
N ARG A 240 8.78 -27.04 -4.18
CA ARG A 240 7.68 -26.71 -5.07
C ARG A 240 7.94 -25.35 -5.69
N LEU A 241 7.46 -25.15 -6.90
CA LEU A 241 7.46 -23.86 -7.58
C LEU A 241 6.15 -23.14 -7.25
N TYR A 242 6.24 -22.05 -6.48
CA TYR A 242 5.11 -21.23 -6.08
C TYR A 242 4.90 -20.08 -7.07
N SER A 243 3.67 -19.82 -7.50
CA SER A 243 3.38 -18.62 -8.30
C SER A 243 3.42 -17.34 -7.46
N GLN A 244 3.03 -17.44 -6.19
CA GLN A 244 3.09 -16.38 -5.18
C GLN A 244 4.04 -16.81 -4.04
N PRO A 245 5.35 -16.55 -4.17
CA PRO A 245 6.35 -17.01 -3.22
C PRO A 245 6.28 -16.32 -1.85
N ASP A 246 5.60 -15.19 -1.73
CA ASP A 246 5.49 -14.42 -0.48
C ASP A 246 4.21 -14.66 0.30
N CYS A 247 3.12 -15.07 -0.37
CA CYS A 247 1.88 -15.47 0.30
C CYS A 247 2.06 -16.77 1.09
N ASN A 248 1.39 -16.89 2.23
CA ASN A 248 1.27 -18.18 2.92
C ASN A 248 -0.10 -18.33 3.57
N THR A 249 -0.27 -19.36 4.40
CA THR A 249 -1.56 -19.69 5.00
C THR A 249 -1.65 -19.13 6.42
N GLY A 250 -2.74 -18.41 6.70
CA GLY A 250 -3.12 -17.94 8.03
C GLY A 250 -4.38 -18.62 8.57
N TRP A 251 -4.65 -18.44 9.86
CA TRP A 251 -5.88 -18.89 10.53
C TRP A 251 -6.72 -17.66 10.86
N ASP A 252 -7.90 -17.54 10.27
CA ASP A 252 -8.90 -16.54 10.62
C ASP A 252 -9.77 -17.10 11.74
N SER A 253 -9.56 -16.63 12.97
CA SER A 253 -10.28 -17.11 14.15
C SER A 253 -11.73 -16.64 14.19
N ALA A 254 -12.04 -15.49 13.58
CA ALA A 254 -13.41 -14.95 13.52
C ALA A 254 -14.28 -15.77 12.57
N ARG A 255 -13.71 -16.25 11.46
CA ARG A 255 -14.40 -17.09 10.47
C ARG A 255 -14.11 -18.59 10.62
N GLU A 256 -13.36 -18.97 11.66
CA GLU A 256 -12.90 -20.34 11.94
C GLU A 256 -12.36 -21.09 10.72
N ARG A 257 -11.58 -20.40 9.87
CA ARG A 257 -11.08 -20.96 8.60
C ARG A 257 -9.65 -20.59 8.29
N TYR A 258 -9.00 -21.44 7.50
CA TYR A 258 -7.72 -21.08 6.90
C TYR A 258 -7.93 -20.15 5.70
N PHE A 259 -6.99 -19.24 5.49
CA PHE A 259 -6.93 -18.41 4.29
C PHE A 259 -5.50 -18.35 3.73
N ASN A 260 -5.35 -18.07 2.43
CA ASN A 260 -4.04 -17.91 1.80
C ASN A 260 -3.86 -16.47 1.30
N GLY A 261 -2.79 -15.81 1.73
CA GLY A 261 -2.49 -14.43 1.37
C GLY A 261 -1.60 -13.74 2.39
N TYR A 262 -2.04 -12.58 2.85
CA TYR A 262 -1.34 -11.70 3.77
C TYR A 262 -2.20 -11.33 4.96
N HIS A 263 -1.57 -10.77 5.98
CA HIS A 263 -2.22 -10.11 7.10
C HIS A 263 -1.91 -8.62 7.01
N LEU A 264 -2.92 -7.77 6.75
CA LEU A 264 -2.76 -6.33 6.85
C LEU A 264 -2.86 -5.97 8.33
N TYR A 265 -1.72 -5.72 8.94
CA TYR A 265 -1.62 -5.29 10.33
C TYR A 265 -1.54 -3.78 10.38
N THR A 266 -2.46 -3.13 11.09
CA THR A 266 -2.56 -1.68 11.15
C THR A 266 -2.42 -1.22 12.58
N LEU A 267 -1.45 -0.33 12.83
CA LEU A 267 -1.42 0.45 14.07
C LEU A 267 -2.39 1.63 13.93
N THR A 268 -3.16 1.93 14.97
CA THR A 268 -4.14 3.03 15.01
C THR A 268 -3.99 3.87 16.26
N ALA A 269 -4.35 5.16 16.14
CA ALA A 269 -4.41 6.11 17.25
C ALA A 269 -5.68 5.88 18.09
N ALA A 270 -5.66 4.86 18.94
CA ALA A 270 -6.84 4.27 19.59
C ALA A 270 -7.49 5.14 20.68
N ASN A 271 -6.82 6.17 21.16
CA ASN A 271 -7.40 7.17 22.05
C ASN A 271 -7.56 8.54 21.37
N SER A 272 -7.40 8.60 20.04
CA SER A 272 -7.70 9.80 19.27
C SER A 272 -9.21 9.91 19.00
N PRO A 273 -9.73 11.11 18.68
CA PRO A 273 -11.15 11.28 18.36
C PRO A 273 -11.62 10.52 17.10
N TYR A 274 -10.70 10.09 16.24
CA TYR A 274 -11.00 9.58 14.89
C TYR A 274 -10.40 8.20 14.58
N ASP A 275 -9.72 7.57 15.55
CA ASP A 275 -9.07 6.25 15.40
C ASP A 275 -8.20 6.10 14.14
N LEU A 276 -7.49 7.16 13.76
CA LEU A 276 -6.80 7.20 12.47
C LEU A 276 -5.66 6.16 12.35
N PRO A 277 -5.43 5.59 11.16
CA PRO A 277 -4.35 4.65 10.93
C PRO A 277 -2.99 5.34 11.00
N LEU A 278 -2.07 4.73 11.75
CA LEU A 278 -0.70 5.18 11.96
C LEU A 278 0.30 4.41 11.08
N TYR A 279 0.15 3.10 10.96
CA TYR A 279 1.10 2.29 10.20
C TYR A 279 0.47 1.01 9.64
N PRO A 280 0.09 0.99 8.36
CA PRO A 280 -0.42 -0.23 7.70
C PRO A 280 0.72 -1.09 7.16
N ARG A 281 0.80 -2.37 7.54
CA ARG A 281 1.86 -3.29 7.12
C ARG A 281 1.31 -4.64 6.68
N LEU A 282 1.66 -5.07 5.48
CA LEU A 282 1.37 -6.41 4.99
C LEU A 282 2.39 -7.43 5.51
N HIS A 283 1.98 -8.22 6.49
CA HIS A 283 2.74 -9.36 7.00
C HIS A 283 2.33 -10.67 6.30
N PRO A 284 3.16 -11.72 6.34
CA PRO A 284 2.73 -13.06 5.94
C PRO A 284 1.50 -13.50 6.75
N ALA A 285 0.50 -14.11 6.10
CA ALA A 285 -0.73 -14.57 6.76
C ALA A 285 -0.51 -15.51 7.96
N SER A 286 0.58 -16.26 7.97
CA SER A 286 0.92 -17.17 9.08
C SER A 286 1.51 -16.46 10.30
N ARG A 287 1.77 -15.16 10.23
CA ARG A 287 2.39 -14.39 11.33
C ARG A 287 1.35 -14.15 12.43
N HIS A 288 1.76 -14.34 13.67
CA HIS A 288 0.92 -14.07 14.83
C HIS A 288 0.91 -12.56 15.15
N ASP A 289 -0.21 -12.03 15.60
CA ASP A 289 -0.39 -10.58 15.80
C ASP A 289 0.53 -9.97 16.83
N ALA A 290 0.83 -10.68 17.93
CA ALA A 290 1.83 -10.19 18.88
C ALA A 290 3.22 -10.00 18.23
N VAL A 291 3.58 -10.79 17.23
CA VAL A 291 4.82 -10.60 16.46
C VAL A 291 4.66 -9.42 15.51
N SER A 292 3.52 -9.32 14.83
CA SER A 292 3.21 -8.22 13.92
C SER A 292 3.24 -6.87 14.64
N PHE A 293 2.67 -6.77 15.84
CA PHE A 293 2.71 -5.58 16.70
C PHE A 293 4.15 -5.14 16.94
N VAL A 294 4.96 -6.03 17.51
CA VAL A 294 6.33 -5.71 17.89
C VAL A 294 7.18 -5.31 16.67
N VAL A 295 7.01 -5.98 15.53
CA VAL A 295 7.72 -5.63 14.29
C VAL A 295 7.25 -4.28 13.75
N SER A 296 5.94 -4.05 13.69
CA SER A 296 5.37 -2.81 13.16
C SER A 296 5.58 -1.59 14.06
N SER A 297 5.94 -1.77 15.33
CA SER A 297 6.28 -0.67 16.24
C SER A 297 7.73 -0.20 16.13
N VAL A 298 8.60 -0.96 15.46
CA VAL A 298 10.03 -0.62 15.32
C VAL A 298 10.48 -0.39 13.88
N GLU A 299 9.71 -0.89 12.91
CA GLU A 299 9.85 -0.54 11.48
C GLU A 299 9.32 0.88 11.24
#